data_AF-A0A9P9SX30-F1
#
_entry.id   AF-A0A9P9SX30-F1
#
_cell.length_a   1.000
_cell.length_b   1.000
_cell.length_c   1.000
_cell.angle_alpha   90.00
_cell.angle_beta   90.00
_cell.angle_gamma   90.00
#
_symmetry.space_group_name_H-M   'P 1'
#
loop_
_entity.id
_entity.type
_entity.pdbx_description
1 polymer ?
#
loop_
_entity_poly.entity_id
_entity_poly.type
_entity_poly.pdbx_seq_one_letter_code
_entity_poly.pdbx_strand_id
1 'polypeptide(L)'
;MSDDLRVIEMYGMSASGGGGIFISIPLAEQLLQQPVWSKCLALPNNEGDELLDDCLNMFTQTRPTFDSLLHQMDIYNGEGSSPEAGYLESGRKLLSIHHWKTWYDFNVSRGAAVAVATGDEGIFQRWLFEGDTVLSNGYSVVEYPRTGTYGGITEKELGEIEYTWNEGDPEELWRYVHMMGPLRPRKTSEKKRSARLVDAVEVVAPEGRAIRQTYVEKSQINTAFRPRERVVELVWLF
;
A
#
# COMPACT_ATOMS: atom_id res chain seq x y z
N MET A 1 10.60 9.40 4.06
CA MET A 1 11.71 8.49 4.38
C MET A 1 11.41 7.17 3.70
N SER A 2 12.42 6.51 3.15
CA SER A 2 12.24 5.23 2.45
C SER A 2 11.80 4.11 3.40
N ASP A 3 10.96 3.22 2.88
CA ASP A 3 10.60 1.98 3.55
C ASP A 3 11.75 0.93 3.54
N ASP A 4 12.81 1.13 2.74
CA ASP A 4 13.99 0.24 2.66
C ASP A 4 15.23 0.88 3.32
N LEU A 5 15.78 0.23 4.36
CA LEU A 5 16.98 0.71 5.05
C LEU A 5 18.20 0.89 4.14
N ARG A 6 18.33 0.17 3.01
CA ARG A 6 19.43 0.40 2.06
C ARG A 6 19.37 1.76 1.40
N VAL A 7 18.17 2.22 1.08
CA VAL A 7 17.98 3.54 0.47
C VAL A 7 18.35 4.61 1.50
N ILE A 8 18.00 4.39 2.78
CA ILE A 8 18.42 5.27 3.88
C ILE A 8 19.94 5.23 4.07
N GLU A 9 20.57 4.06 3.98
CA GLU A 9 22.04 3.93 4.09
C GLU A 9 22.76 4.66 2.96
N MET A 10 22.20 4.61 1.74
CA MET A 10 22.81 5.19 0.55
C MET A 10 22.60 6.71 0.43
N TYR A 11 21.40 7.19 0.75
CA TYR A 11 20.99 8.59 0.52
C TYR A 11 20.76 9.37 1.82
N GLY A 12 20.89 8.73 2.98
CA GLY A 12 20.60 9.33 4.27
C GLY A 12 19.09 9.40 4.58
N MET A 13 18.77 10.06 5.69
CA MET A 13 17.39 10.37 6.05
C MET A 13 16.92 11.61 5.28
N SER A 14 16.36 11.40 4.09
CA SER A 14 15.81 12.46 3.25
C SER A 14 14.29 12.40 3.13
N ALA A 15 13.70 13.55 2.82
CA ALA A 15 12.28 13.66 2.47
C ALA A 15 12.00 13.06 1.08
N SER A 16 11.90 11.73 0.98
CA SER A 16 11.68 11.02 -0.29
C SER A 16 10.38 11.44 -0.98
N GLY A 17 10.48 11.93 -2.22
CA GLY A 17 9.36 12.50 -2.99
C GLY A 17 8.25 11.50 -3.31
N GLY A 18 8.61 10.24 -3.55
CA GLY A 18 7.65 9.17 -3.85
C GLY A 18 6.62 8.92 -2.74
N GLY A 19 7.01 9.14 -1.47
CA GLY A 19 6.10 9.04 -0.33
C GLY A 19 5.20 10.27 -0.13
N GLY A 20 5.49 11.37 -0.83
CA GLY A 20 4.83 12.67 -0.63
C GLY A 20 5.53 13.52 0.43
N ILE A 21 5.57 14.83 0.18
CA ILE A 21 6.16 15.82 1.07
C ILE A 21 5.14 16.93 1.30
N PHE A 22 4.90 17.26 2.56
CA PHE A 22 4.00 18.35 2.95
C PHE A 22 4.84 19.51 3.48
N ILE A 23 4.62 20.70 2.92
CA ILE A 23 5.24 21.94 3.37
C ILE A 23 4.15 22.92 3.78
N SER A 24 4.40 23.68 4.85
CA SER A 24 3.50 24.75 5.25
C SER A 24 3.63 25.93 4.29
N ILE A 25 2.56 26.73 4.17
CA ILE A 25 2.57 27.94 3.33
C ILE A 25 3.73 28.89 3.72
N PRO A 26 3.96 29.22 5.01
CA PRO A 26 5.07 30.10 5.37
C PRO A 26 6.46 29.55 5.01
N LEU A 27 6.66 28.23 5.09
CA LEU A 27 7.91 27.61 4.67
C LEU A 27 8.09 27.72 3.16
N ALA A 28 7.04 27.46 2.39
CA ALA A 28 7.07 27.62 0.93
C ALA A 28 7.41 29.07 0.55
N GLU A 29 6.80 30.06 1.21
CA GLU A 29 7.12 31.48 0.99
C GLU A 29 8.57 31.80 1.31
N GLN A 30 9.11 31.27 2.42
CA GLN A 30 10.51 31.45 2.79
C GLN A 30 11.46 30.85 1.75
N LEU A 31 11.16 29.65 1.24
CA LEU A 31 11.99 28.98 0.22
C LEU A 31 12.02 29.75 -1.11
N LEU A 32 10.94 30.46 -1.44
CA LEU A 32 10.82 31.28 -2.65
C LEU A 32 11.48 32.67 -2.51
N GLN A 33 11.85 33.09 -1.30
CA GLN A 33 12.49 34.37 -1.08
C GLN A 33 13.97 34.36 -1.48
N GLN A 34 14.46 35.50 -1.95
CA GLN A 34 15.90 35.69 -2.18
C GLN A 34 16.63 35.97 -0.85
N PRO A 35 17.88 35.50 -0.67
CA PRO A 35 18.67 34.73 -1.63
C PRO A 35 18.46 33.21 -1.54
N VAL A 36 17.50 32.71 -0.74
CA VAL A 36 17.29 31.27 -0.53
C VAL A 36 16.99 30.58 -1.86
N TRP A 37 16.01 31.06 -2.61
CA TRP A 37 15.62 30.49 -3.90
C TRP A 37 16.80 30.31 -4.87
N SER A 38 17.60 31.37 -5.08
CA SER A 38 18.74 31.32 -6.00
C SER A 38 19.86 30.40 -5.51
N LYS A 39 20.10 30.35 -4.19
CA LYS A 39 21.09 29.45 -3.60
C LYS A 39 20.66 27.99 -3.73
N CYS A 40 19.38 27.68 -3.51
CA CYS A 40 18.86 26.34 -3.66
C CYS A 40 19.00 25.88 -5.11
N LEU A 41 18.56 26.67 -6.09
CA LEU A 41 18.71 26.32 -7.51
C LEU A 41 20.16 26.23 -8.02
N ALA A 42 21.13 26.75 -7.26
CA ALA A 42 22.55 26.64 -7.60
C ALA A 42 23.22 25.37 -7.04
N LEU A 43 22.48 24.55 -6.28
CA LEU A 43 22.97 23.27 -5.79
C LEU A 43 23.18 22.28 -6.95
N PRO A 44 24.10 21.31 -6.80
CA PRO A 44 24.43 20.36 -7.87
C PRO A 44 23.32 19.34 -8.14
N ASN A 45 22.48 19.03 -7.15
CA ASN A 45 21.39 18.06 -7.27
C ASN A 45 20.19 18.68 -8.01
N ASN A 46 19.60 17.92 -8.93
CA ASN A 46 18.50 18.38 -9.79
C ASN A 46 17.21 17.55 -9.64
N GLU A 47 17.21 16.53 -8.77
CA GLU A 47 16.00 15.82 -8.38
C GLU A 47 15.22 16.65 -7.35
N GLY A 48 13.90 16.73 -7.52
CA GLY A 48 13.10 17.75 -6.81
C GLY A 48 13.05 17.58 -5.30
N ASP A 49 13.03 16.34 -4.80
CA ASP A 49 13.02 16.00 -3.39
C ASP A 49 14.40 16.14 -2.75
N GLU A 50 15.47 15.68 -3.41
CA GLU A 50 16.85 15.90 -2.98
C GLU A 50 17.19 17.39 -2.91
N LEU A 51 16.81 18.16 -3.93
CA LEU A 51 16.99 19.61 -3.97
C LEU A 51 16.27 20.31 -2.81
N LEU A 52 15.03 19.89 -2.51
CA LEU A 52 14.26 20.42 -1.39
C LEU A 52 14.94 20.09 -0.06
N ASP A 53 15.39 18.84 0.12
CA ASP A 53 16.06 18.39 1.35
C ASP A 53 17.36 19.17 1.59
N ASP A 54 18.22 19.31 0.57
CA ASP A 54 19.44 20.10 0.64
C ASP A 54 19.15 21.57 0.94
N CYS A 55 18.16 22.15 0.25
CA CYS A 55 17.75 23.54 0.45
C CYS A 55 17.31 23.79 1.90
N LEU A 56 16.50 22.89 2.46
CA LEU A 56 16.06 22.95 3.84
C LEU A 56 17.24 22.85 4.81
N ASN A 57 18.15 21.89 4.59
CA ASN A 57 19.27 21.62 5.45
C ASN A 57 20.34 22.73 5.43
N MET A 58 20.61 23.32 4.27
CA MET A 58 21.67 24.31 4.10
C MET A 58 21.22 25.75 4.34
N PHE A 59 19.99 26.11 3.98
CA PHE A 59 19.56 27.51 3.90
C PHE A 59 18.37 27.86 4.79
N THR A 60 17.85 26.90 5.56
CA THR A 60 16.76 27.14 6.52
C THR A 60 17.07 26.53 7.89
N GLN A 61 16.28 26.92 8.90
CA GLN A 61 16.30 26.28 10.22
C GLN A 61 15.27 25.14 10.35
N THR A 62 14.45 24.94 9.32
CA THR A 62 13.41 23.90 9.32
C THR A 62 14.04 22.57 8.96
N ARG A 63 13.66 21.51 9.68
CA ARG A 63 14.10 20.14 9.41
C ARG A 63 12.89 19.24 9.16
N PRO A 64 12.96 18.32 8.18
CA PRO A 64 11.87 17.38 7.94
C PRO A 64 11.54 16.55 9.19
N THR A 65 10.26 16.28 9.38
CA THR A 65 9.77 15.24 10.29
C THR A 65 9.16 14.13 9.46
N PHE A 66 9.49 12.88 9.77
CA PHE A 66 9.02 11.74 9.00
C PHE A 66 7.74 11.16 9.61
N ASP A 67 6.68 11.11 8.81
CA ASP A 67 5.41 10.48 9.18
C ASP A 67 5.43 9.01 8.76
N SER A 68 5.12 8.09 9.68
CA SER A 68 5.16 6.66 9.43
C SER A 68 4.03 6.14 8.54
N LEU A 69 3.07 6.99 8.17
CA LEU A 69 1.97 6.68 7.26
C LEU A 69 2.24 7.13 5.81
N LEU A 70 3.35 7.86 5.57
CA LEU A 70 3.82 8.21 4.24
C LEU A 70 4.83 7.17 3.75
N HIS A 71 4.40 6.38 2.77
CA HIS A 71 5.16 5.25 2.24
C HIS A 71 5.65 5.56 0.83
N GLN A 72 6.95 5.41 0.63
CA GLN A 72 7.58 5.47 -0.69
C GLN A 72 7.30 4.20 -1.49
N MET A 73 7.04 3.07 -0.82
CA MET A 73 6.65 1.80 -1.44
C MET A 73 7.48 1.42 -2.68
N ASP A 74 8.79 1.61 -2.64
CA ASP A 74 9.71 1.19 -3.70
C ASP A 74 9.93 -0.34 -3.65
N ILE A 75 8.83 -1.07 -3.80
CA ILE A 75 8.74 -2.52 -3.76
C ILE A 75 8.32 -3.05 -5.13
N TYR A 76 9.14 -3.91 -5.73
CA TYR A 76 8.94 -4.40 -7.08
C TYR A 76 9.27 -5.89 -7.18
N ASN A 77 8.51 -6.64 -7.98
CA ASN A 77 8.69 -8.08 -8.19
C ASN A 77 8.51 -8.51 -9.65
N GLY A 78 8.66 -7.58 -10.60
CA GLY A 78 8.38 -7.85 -12.01
C GLY A 78 6.98 -7.40 -12.43
N GLU A 79 6.78 -7.28 -13.74
CA GLU A 79 5.47 -6.99 -14.34
C GLU A 79 4.46 -8.12 -14.03
N GLY A 80 3.22 -7.76 -13.73
CA GLY A 80 2.16 -8.73 -13.39
C GLY A 80 2.28 -9.35 -12.00
N SER A 81 3.21 -8.87 -11.16
CA SER A 81 3.25 -9.18 -9.73
C SER A 81 2.37 -8.19 -8.94
N SER A 82 2.01 -8.56 -7.71
CA SER A 82 1.30 -7.66 -6.76
C SER A 82 2.16 -7.43 -5.52
N PRO A 83 3.33 -6.76 -5.65
CA PRO A 83 4.24 -6.54 -4.53
C PRO A 83 3.59 -5.72 -3.41
N GLU A 84 2.62 -4.87 -3.75
CA GLU A 84 1.85 -4.04 -2.82
C GLU A 84 0.84 -4.81 -1.96
N ALA A 85 0.55 -6.08 -2.30
CA ALA A 85 -0.54 -6.83 -1.68
C ALA A 85 -0.44 -6.91 -0.16
N GLY A 86 0.74 -7.15 0.39
CA GLY A 86 0.98 -7.16 1.83
C GLY A 86 0.55 -5.87 2.51
N TYR A 87 0.90 -4.72 1.92
CA TYR A 87 0.55 -3.40 2.43
C TYR A 87 -0.96 -3.16 2.40
N LEU A 88 -1.58 -3.34 1.22
CA LEU A 88 -2.99 -3.06 1.05
C LEU A 88 -3.89 -4.06 1.79
N GLU A 89 -3.37 -5.25 2.11
CA GLU A 89 -4.05 -6.23 2.95
C GLU A 89 -3.74 -6.07 4.44
N SER A 90 -2.80 -5.21 4.82
CA SER A 90 -2.37 -5.06 6.21
C SER A 90 -3.39 -4.35 7.11
N GLY A 91 -4.47 -3.77 6.56
CA GLY A 91 -5.42 -2.97 7.32
C GLY A 91 -4.81 -1.77 8.06
N ARG A 92 -3.55 -1.42 7.77
CA ARG A 92 -2.91 -0.22 8.29
C ARG A 92 -3.39 0.97 7.49
N LYS A 93 -3.51 2.11 8.16
CA LYS A 93 -3.75 3.38 7.50
C LYS A 93 -2.54 3.75 6.64
N LEU A 94 -2.80 4.18 5.41
CA LEU A 94 -1.78 4.68 4.48
C LEU A 94 -2.20 6.09 4.06
N LEU A 95 -1.30 7.07 4.17
CA LEU A 95 -1.53 8.42 3.66
C LEU A 95 -1.10 8.58 2.20
N SER A 96 -0.18 7.73 1.74
CA SER A 96 0.30 7.72 0.36
C SER A 96 0.41 6.31 -0.19
N ILE A 97 0.28 6.19 -1.52
CA ILE A 97 0.58 4.98 -2.28
C ILE A 97 1.37 5.43 -3.50
N HIS A 98 2.60 4.96 -3.59
CA HIS A 98 3.51 5.25 -4.69
C HIS A 98 3.45 4.14 -5.76
N HIS A 99 4.00 4.36 -6.96
CA HIS A 99 4.06 3.41 -8.10
C HIS A 99 2.77 2.72 -8.57
N TRP A 100 1.59 3.17 -8.12
CA TRP A 100 0.32 2.50 -8.42
C TRP A 100 -0.10 2.48 -9.90
N LYS A 101 0.55 3.27 -10.76
CA LYS A 101 0.32 3.27 -12.22
C LYS A 101 1.37 2.49 -13.02
N THR A 102 2.44 2.03 -12.37
CA THR A 102 3.63 1.48 -13.04
C THR A 102 3.98 0.10 -12.53
N TRP A 103 4.14 -0.06 -11.21
CA TRP A 103 4.64 -1.31 -10.62
C TRP A 103 3.53 -2.21 -10.09
N TYR A 104 2.35 -1.66 -9.83
CA TYR A 104 1.24 -2.39 -9.21
C TYR A 104 0.14 -2.69 -10.21
N ASP A 105 -0.39 -3.91 -10.13
CA ASP A 105 -1.56 -4.35 -10.89
C ASP A 105 -2.85 -4.09 -10.09
N PHE A 106 -3.07 -2.82 -9.70
CA PHE A 106 -4.22 -2.42 -8.91
C PHE A 106 -4.66 -0.98 -9.19
N ASN A 107 -5.97 -0.80 -9.44
CA ASN A 107 -6.55 0.53 -9.61
C ASN A 107 -6.93 1.15 -8.25
N VAL A 108 -6.03 1.98 -7.71
CA VAL A 108 -6.22 2.68 -6.44
C VAL A 108 -7.48 3.54 -6.42
N SER A 109 -7.79 4.26 -7.51
CA SER A 109 -9.00 5.10 -7.57
C SER A 109 -10.30 4.29 -7.46
N ARG A 110 -10.32 3.09 -8.04
CA ARG A 110 -11.43 2.16 -7.91
C ARG A 110 -11.54 1.62 -6.49
N GLY A 111 -10.42 1.23 -5.89
CA GLY A 111 -10.43 0.78 -4.49
C GLY A 111 -10.87 1.86 -3.51
N ALA A 112 -10.45 3.10 -3.73
CA ALA A 112 -10.82 4.25 -2.91
C ALA A 112 -12.31 4.63 -3.02
N ALA A 113 -13.03 4.16 -4.06
CA ALA A 113 -14.46 4.44 -4.23
C ALA A 113 -15.31 3.98 -3.04
N VAL A 114 -14.82 3.00 -2.26
CA VAL A 114 -15.50 2.53 -1.04
C VAL A 114 -15.64 3.61 0.03
N ALA A 115 -14.81 4.65 0.00
CA ALA A 115 -14.86 5.75 0.95
C ALA A 115 -16.20 6.48 0.97
N VAL A 116 -16.98 6.43 -0.11
CA VAL A 116 -18.34 6.99 -0.14
C VAL A 116 -19.25 6.37 0.92
N ALA A 117 -19.01 5.10 1.26
CA ALA A 117 -19.80 4.36 2.25
C ALA A 117 -19.13 4.35 3.63
N THR A 118 -17.80 4.29 3.69
CA THR A 118 -17.05 4.04 4.92
C THR A 118 -16.22 5.22 5.43
N GLY A 119 -16.18 6.33 4.69
CA GLY A 119 -15.19 7.39 4.87
C GLY A 119 -13.78 6.95 4.45
N ASP A 120 -12.83 7.90 4.48
CA ASP A 120 -11.44 7.67 4.06
C ASP A 120 -10.73 6.61 4.91
N GLU A 121 -11.08 6.52 6.20
CA GLU A 121 -10.53 5.51 7.13
C GLU A 121 -10.91 4.07 6.75
N GLY A 122 -12.00 3.91 5.99
CA GLY A 122 -12.46 2.59 5.56
C GLY A 122 -11.78 2.09 4.29
N ILE A 123 -10.92 2.88 3.65
CA ILE A 123 -10.10 2.43 2.51
C ILE A 123 -9.05 1.43 3.04
N PHE A 124 -9.00 0.22 2.45
CA PHE A 124 -8.13 -0.89 2.87
C PHE A 124 -8.29 -1.39 4.30
N GLN A 125 -9.25 -0.87 5.06
CA GLN A 125 -9.61 -1.39 6.36
C GLN A 125 -9.92 -2.89 6.26
N ARG A 126 -9.54 -3.64 7.31
CA ARG A 126 -9.76 -5.08 7.38
C ARG A 126 -10.99 -5.46 8.19
N TRP A 127 -11.74 -6.44 7.69
CA TRP A 127 -12.74 -7.19 8.46
C TRP A 127 -12.44 -8.67 8.38
N LEU A 128 -12.54 -9.34 9.53
CA LEU A 128 -12.44 -10.79 9.64
C LEU A 128 -13.84 -11.37 9.80
N PHE A 129 -14.30 -12.11 8.79
CA PHE A 129 -15.55 -12.84 8.77
C PHE A 129 -15.32 -14.29 9.13
N GLU A 130 -16.13 -14.79 10.07
CA GLU A 130 -16.15 -16.18 10.55
C GLU A 130 -14.79 -16.75 10.99
N GLY A 131 -13.77 -15.90 11.12
CA GLY A 131 -12.40 -16.18 11.54
C GLY A 131 -11.51 -16.87 10.50
N ASP A 132 -11.88 -16.85 9.22
CA ASP A 132 -11.04 -17.38 8.12
C ASP A 132 -11.14 -16.59 6.81
N THR A 133 -12.08 -15.64 6.72
CA THR A 133 -12.26 -14.81 5.53
C THR A 133 -11.95 -13.37 5.87
N VAL A 134 -10.96 -12.78 5.22
CA VAL A 134 -10.52 -11.40 5.45
C VAL A 134 -10.89 -10.56 4.24
N LEU A 135 -11.69 -9.53 4.48
CA LEU A 135 -11.90 -8.44 3.53
C LEU A 135 -10.89 -7.35 3.81
N SER A 136 -10.17 -6.91 2.78
CA SER A 136 -9.43 -5.65 2.75
C SER A 136 -10.19 -4.70 1.82
N ASN A 137 -10.89 -3.71 2.39
CA ASN A 137 -11.87 -2.90 1.63
C ASN A 137 -11.25 -2.32 0.37
N GLY A 138 -11.94 -2.41 -0.76
CA GLY A 138 -11.43 -1.83 -1.99
C GLY A 138 -10.19 -2.52 -2.55
N TYR A 139 -9.76 -3.68 -2.05
CA TYR A 139 -8.60 -4.40 -2.59
C TYR A 139 -8.84 -5.89 -2.82
N SER A 140 -9.15 -6.66 -1.77
CA SER A 140 -9.28 -8.11 -1.87
C SER A 140 -10.20 -8.74 -0.84
N VAL A 141 -10.68 -9.94 -1.17
CA VAL A 141 -11.29 -10.89 -0.25
C VAL A 141 -10.41 -12.14 -0.22
N VAL A 142 -9.91 -12.48 0.96
CA VAL A 142 -8.94 -13.56 1.16
C VAL A 142 -9.51 -14.61 2.09
N GLU A 143 -9.50 -15.87 1.66
CA GLU A 143 -9.90 -17.02 2.46
C GLU A 143 -8.66 -17.82 2.89
N TYR A 144 -8.62 -18.17 4.17
CA TYR A 144 -7.57 -18.97 4.79
C TYR A 144 -8.15 -20.31 5.26
N PRO A 145 -8.05 -21.38 4.46
CA PRO A 145 -8.68 -22.66 4.79
C PRO A 145 -8.26 -23.18 6.17
N ARG A 146 -9.24 -23.52 7.00
CA ARG A 146 -9.02 -24.14 8.33
C ARG A 146 -8.72 -25.63 8.27
N THR A 147 -9.06 -26.27 7.16
CA THR A 147 -8.92 -27.72 6.98
C THR A 147 -7.45 -28.13 6.80
N GLY A 148 -7.12 -29.35 7.22
CA GLY A 148 -5.75 -29.90 7.10
C GLY A 148 -4.80 -29.38 8.18
N THR A 149 -3.52 -29.21 7.86
CA THR A 149 -2.48 -28.72 8.79
C THR A 149 -2.38 -27.19 8.84
N TYR A 150 -3.26 -26.47 8.13
CA TYR A 150 -3.11 -25.04 7.88
C TYR A 150 -3.71 -24.14 8.96
N GLY A 151 -4.72 -24.62 9.69
CA GLY A 151 -5.26 -23.95 10.89
C GLY A 151 -5.92 -22.58 10.68
N GLY A 152 -6.02 -22.09 9.43
CA GLY A 152 -6.57 -20.77 9.10
C GLY A 152 -5.56 -19.61 9.20
N ILE A 153 -6.07 -18.43 9.58
CA ILE A 153 -5.28 -17.24 9.90
C ILE A 153 -5.43 -16.92 11.39
N THR A 154 -4.33 -16.64 12.07
CA THR A 154 -4.32 -16.28 13.48
C THR A 154 -4.34 -14.76 13.69
N GLU A 155 -4.77 -14.29 14.87
CA GLU A 155 -4.72 -12.87 15.23
C GLU A 155 -3.29 -12.31 15.19
N LYS A 156 -2.30 -13.11 15.60
CA LYS A 156 -0.89 -12.76 15.46
C LYS A 156 -0.51 -12.50 14.00
N GLU A 157 -0.85 -13.41 13.10
CA GLU A 157 -0.57 -13.25 11.67
C GLU A 157 -1.35 -12.09 11.04
N LEU A 158 -2.51 -11.73 11.59
CA LEU A 158 -3.24 -10.53 11.19
C LEU A 158 -2.51 -9.25 11.65
N GLY A 159 -1.78 -9.28 12.76
CA GLY A 159 -0.93 -8.16 13.21
C GLY A 159 0.34 -7.97 12.35
N GLU A 160 0.66 -8.92 11.49
CA GLU A 160 1.86 -8.93 10.64
C GLU A 160 1.54 -8.55 9.19
N ILE A 161 2.44 -7.86 8.52
CA ILE A 161 2.35 -7.60 7.08
C ILE A 161 2.89 -8.82 6.31
N GLU A 162 2.12 -9.29 5.33
CA GLU A 162 2.60 -10.36 4.44
C GLU A 162 3.70 -9.81 3.53
N TYR A 163 4.87 -10.43 3.56
CA TYR A 163 5.96 -10.06 2.67
C TYR A 163 5.67 -10.55 1.24
N THR A 164 5.21 -9.64 0.38
CA THR A 164 4.79 -9.93 -1.01
C THR A 164 5.72 -9.37 -2.07
N TRP A 165 6.80 -8.69 -1.65
CA TRP A 165 7.85 -8.14 -2.50
C TRP A 165 9.16 -8.92 -2.29
N ASN A 166 10.13 -8.75 -3.20
CA ASN A 166 11.50 -9.26 -3.09
C ASN A 166 11.60 -10.73 -2.61
N GLU A 167 10.92 -11.65 -3.29
CA GLU A 167 10.79 -13.07 -2.91
C GLU A 167 12.11 -13.86 -2.83
N GLY A 168 13.25 -13.22 -3.09
CA GLY A 168 14.57 -13.85 -3.24
C GLY A 168 15.42 -13.97 -1.97
N ASP A 169 15.18 -13.19 -0.91
CA ASP A 169 16.05 -13.24 0.27
C ASP A 169 15.34 -12.92 1.60
N PRO A 170 14.92 -13.95 2.36
CA PRO A 170 14.38 -13.79 3.71
C PRO A 170 15.36 -13.11 4.70
N GLU A 171 16.67 -13.16 4.45
CA GLU A 171 17.67 -12.48 5.27
C GLU A 171 17.66 -10.95 5.07
N GLU A 172 16.91 -10.44 4.08
CA GLU A 172 16.78 -9.00 3.82
C GLU A 172 15.51 -8.38 4.41
N LEU A 173 14.61 -9.20 4.99
CA LEU A 173 13.35 -8.75 5.60
C LEU A 173 13.55 -7.65 6.65
N TRP A 174 14.64 -7.74 7.44
CA TRP A 174 14.95 -6.78 8.49
C TRP A 174 15.09 -5.35 7.97
N ARG A 175 15.34 -5.15 6.67
CA ARG A 175 15.49 -3.82 6.06
C ARG A 175 14.19 -3.02 5.99
N TYR A 176 13.06 -3.70 6.13
CA TYR A 176 11.74 -3.10 6.02
C TYR A 176 11.01 -2.98 7.37
N VAL A 177 11.51 -3.66 8.42
CA VAL A 177 10.76 -3.78 9.68
C VAL A 177 10.62 -2.46 10.44
N HIS A 178 11.48 -1.47 10.18
CA HIS A 178 11.42 -0.16 10.83
C HIS A 178 10.17 0.64 10.43
N MET A 179 9.68 0.45 9.20
CA MET A 179 8.44 1.08 8.70
C MET A 179 7.27 0.11 8.65
N MET A 180 7.52 -1.13 8.22
CA MET A 180 6.48 -2.10 7.86
C MET A 180 6.23 -3.16 8.94
N GLY A 181 7.13 -3.32 9.91
CA GLY A 181 7.12 -4.46 10.83
C GLY A 181 5.93 -4.49 11.80
N PRO A 182 5.58 -5.67 12.35
CA PRO A 182 6.19 -6.97 12.10
C PRO A 182 5.78 -7.58 10.74
N LEU A 183 6.65 -8.42 10.16
CA LEU A 183 6.44 -9.07 8.86
C LEU A 183 6.23 -10.57 9.01
N ARG A 184 5.49 -11.17 8.07
CA ARG A 184 5.33 -12.63 7.95
C ARG A 184 5.58 -13.12 6.52
N PRO A 185 6.02 -14.37 6.33
CA PRO A 185 6.16 -14.94 4.99
C PRO A 185 4.83 -14.97 4.23
N ARG A 186 4.95 -14.89 2.89
CA ARG A 186 3.83 -15.11 1.98
C ARG A 186 3.20 -16.49 2.17
N LYS A 187 1.88 -16.55 2.27
CA LYS A 187 1.17 -17.84 2.22
C LYS A 187 1.01 -18.31 0.78
N THR A 188 1.24 -19.61 0.58
CA THR A 188 1.06 -20.28 -0.71
C THR A 188 -0.41 -20.44 -1.06
N SER A 189 -0.73 -20.77 -2.31
CA SER A 189 -2.11 -20.95 -2.80
C SER A 189 -2.90 -22.03 -2.06
N GLU A 190 -2.22 -23.03 -1.49
CA GLU A 190 -2.87 -24.08 -0.68
C GLU A 190 -3.33 -23.54 0.68
N LYS A 191 -2.70 -22.46 1.16
CA LYS A 191 -2.94 -21.84 2.48
C LYS A 191 -3.77 -20.57 2.39
N LYS A 192 -3.93 -20.00 1.20
CA LYS A 192 -4.58 -18.71 0.97
C LYS A 192 -5.18 -18.68 -0.43
N ARG A 193 -6.47 -18.37 -0.51
CA ARG A 193 -7.18 -18.07 -1.77
C ARG A 193 -7.54 -16.59 -1.79
N SER A 194 -7.27 -15.89 -2.88
CA SER A 194 -7.46 -14.44 -2.97
C SER A 194 -8.32 -14.10 -4.19
N ALA A 195 -9.41 -13.38 -3.95
CA ALA A 195 -10.18 -12.69 -4.97
C ALA A 195 -9.80 -11.21 -4.97
N ARG A 196 -9.44 -10.65 -6.13
CA ARG A 196 -9.01 -9.25 -6.28
C ARG A 196 -10.15 -8.38 -6.78
N LEU A 197 -10.20 -7.12 -6.33
CA LEU A 197 -11.19 -6.16 -6.78
C LEU A 197 -11.05 -5.92 -8.27
N VAL A 198 -12.13 -6.15 -9.02
CA VAL A 198 -12.21 -5.81 -10.45
C VAL A 198 -13.14 -4.63 -10.70
N ASP A 199 -14.12 -4.39 -9.83
CA ASP A 199 -15.04 -3.27 -9.96
C ASP A 199 -15.56 -2.78 -8.61
N ALA A 200 -15.79 -1.47 -8.50
CA ALA A 200 -16.42 -0.83 -7.34
C ALA A 200 -17.25 0.36 -7.85
N VAL A 201 -18.57 0.24 -7.75
CA VAL A 201 -19.51 1.20 -8.33
C VAL A 201 -20.62 1.53 -7.36
N GLU A 202 -21.02 2.79 -7.36
CA GLU A 202 -22.20 3.23 -6.62
C GLU A 202 -23.46 2.75 -7.37
N VAL A 203 -24.42 2.21 -6.63
CA VAL A 203 -25.68 1.68 -7.14
C VAL A 203 -26.83 2.17 -6.26
N VAL A 204 -28.03 2.18 -6.84
CA VAL A 204 -29.27 2.41 -6.09
C VAL A 204 -29.77 1.06 -5.59
N ALA A 205 -29.94 0.93 -4.28
CA ALA A 205 -30.52 -0.23 -3.63
C ALA A 205 -31.95 0.11 -3.13
N PRO A 206 -32.79 -0.89 -2.83
CA PRO A 206 -34.11 -0.64 -2.25
C PRO A 206 -34.06 0.20 -0.95
N GLU A 207 -32.98 0.08 -0.18
CA GLU A 207 -32.79 0.79 1.09
C GLU A 207 -32.07 2.14 0.96
N GLY A 208 -31.70 2.56 -0.26
CA GLY A 208 -31.01 3.85 -0.48
C GLY A 208 -29.85 3.74 -1.45
N ARG A 209 -28.70 4.33 -1.07
CA ARG A 209 -27.47 4.23 -1.85
C ARG A 209 -26.67 3.03 -1.38
N ALA A 210 -25.88 2.48 -2.28
CA ALA A 210 -24.97 1.42 -1.95
C ALA A 210 -23.72 1.50 -2.83
N ILE A 211 -22.62 0.93 -2.36
CA ILE A 211 -21.46 0.67 -3.20
C ILE A 211 -21.36 -0.85 -3.36
N ARG A 212 -21.38 -1.30 -4.61
CA ARG A 212 -21.17 -2.70 -4.97
C ARG A 212 -19.72 -2.90 -5.38
N GLN A 213 -19.04 -3.80 -4.70
CA GLN A 213 -17.70 -4.26 -5.01
C GLN A 213 -17.76 -5.66 -5.60
N THR A 214 -17.06 -5.87 -6.72
CA THR A 214 -16.93 -7.15 -7.39
C THR A 214 -15.49 -7.62 -7.32
N TYR A 215 -15.27 -8.81 -6.79
CA TYR A 215 -13.95 -9.44 -6.68
C TYR A 215 -13.91 -10.72 -7.49
N VAL A 216 -12.77 -10.99 -8.13
CA VAL A 216 -12.56 -12.18 -8.95
C VAL A 216 -11.31 -12.93 -8.50
N GLU A 217 -11.46 -14.21 -8.24
CA GLU A 217 -10.37 -15.18 -8.15
C GLU A 217 -10.25 -15.86 -9.51
N LYS A 218 -9.20 -15.51 -10.26
CA LYS A 218 -8.91 -16.15 -11.55
C LYS A 218 -8.45 -17.59 -11.31
N SER A 219 -8.97 -18.51 -12.11
CA SER A 219 -8.52 -19.90 -12.05
C SER A 219 -7.08 -20.02 -12.56
N GLN A 220 -6.27 -20.84 -11.89
CA GLN A 220 -4.96 -21.21 -12.41
C GLN A 220 -5.15 -22.04 -13.70
N ILE A 221 -4.45 -21.65 -14.77
CA ILE A 221 -4.66 -22.11 -16.16
C ILE A 221 -4.34 -23.61 -16.36
N ASN A 222 -3.80 -24.31 -15.36
CA ASN A 222 -3.10 -25.58 -15.56
C ASN A 222 -3.78 -26.85 -15.01
N THR A 223 -5.10 -26.86 -14.85
CA THR A 223 -5.82 -28.12 -14.53
C THR A 223 -6.75 -28.51 -15.68
N ALA A 224 -6.75 -29.80 -16.04
CA ALA A 224 -7.49 -30.37 -17.18
C ALA A 224 -9.03 -30.30 -17.06
N PHE A 225 -9.55 -29.57 -16.07
CA PHE A 225 -10.95 -29.32 -15.82
C PHE A 225 -11.20 -27.83 -15.97
N ARG A 226 -12.29 -27.46 -16.67
CA ARG A 226 -12.62 -26.07 -17.02
C ARG A 226 -12.28 -25.11 -15.87
N PRO A 227 -11.33 -24.18 -16.06
CA PRO A 227 -11.00 -23.19 -15.05
C PRO A 227 -12.28 -22.46 -14.64
N ARG A 228 -12.73 -22.62 -13.39
CA ARG A 228 -13.88 -21.88 -12.86
C ARG A 228 -13.36 -20.68 -12.10
N GLU A 229 -13.56 -19.51 -12.66
CA GLU A 229 -13.38 -18.26 -11.92
C GLU A 229 -14.42 -18.18 -10.82
N ARG A 230 -14.03 -17.66 -9.66
CA ARG A 230 -14.95 -17.37 -8.56
C ARG A 230 -15.16 -15.88 -8.47
N VAL A 231 -16.43 -15.48 -8.38
CA VAL A 231 -16.84 -14.09 -8.18
C VAL A 231 -17.38 -13.94 -6.77
N VAL A 232 -16.94 -12.90 -6.07
CA VAL A 232 -17.51 -12.46 -4.79
C VAL A 232 -18.05 -11.06 -4.99
N GLU A 233 -19.32 -10.85 -4.63
CA GLU A 233 -19.93 -9.53 -4.61
C GLU A 233 -20.17 -9.10 -3.16
N LEU A 234 -19.75 -7.87 -2.84
CA LEU A 234 -19.99 -7.24 -1.54
C LEU A 234 -20.76 -5.94 -1.77
N VAL A 235 -21.79 -5.69 -0.97
CA VAL A 235 -22.61 -4.49 -1.06
C VAL A 235 -22.60 -3.79 0.29
N TRP A 236 -22.08 -2.57 0.35
CA TRP A 236 -22.22 -1.69 1.51
C TRP A 236 -23.48 -0.84 1.32
N LEU A 237 -24.44 -0.95 2.24
CA LEU A 237 -25.62 -0.08 2.30
C LEU A 237 -25.28 1.14 3.18
N PHE A 238 -25.61 2.36 2.73
CA PHE A 238 -25.35 3.60 3.47
C PHE A 238 -26.33 4.73 3.13
#